data_AF-A0A3D2L2R6-F1
#
_entry.id   AF-A0A3D2L2R6-F1
#
_cell.length_a   1.000
_cell.length_b   1.000
_cell.length_c   1.000
_cell.angle_alpha   90.00
_cell.angle_beta   90.00
_cell.angle_gamma   90.00
#
_symmetry.space_group_name_H-M   'P 1'
#
loop_
_entity.id
_entity.type
_entity.pdbx_description
1 polymer ?
#
loop_
_entity_poly.entity_id
_entity_poly.type
_entity_poly.pdbx_seq_one_letter_code
_entity_poly.pdbx_strand_id
1 'polypeptide(L)'
;TPADERLSAQFAALEMLRTGTTTFIEAGTILNLEAVADGLAEIGIRGRIGQWLQDRAFAPDDDQTALTDSALSRMDDQSNAYPQTEDALISAWPLLVGHNTATDELWRGASDLARTKGLGVSAHMSADPADPEYYLETAGKRAIAHLADLDALGPHLSLTHAVHLDQNEVDLLASSGTHVTHCPMTAMKGGYGASSAGLFPEMAAAGV
;
A
#
# COMPACT_ATOMS: atom_id res chain seq x y z
N THR A 1 -9.56 14.56 -14.33
CA THR A 1 -9.08 15.91 -13.94
C THR A 1 -9.14 16.03 -12.42
N PRO A 2 -8.56 17.06 -11.78
CA PRO A 2 -8.73 17.29 -10.35
C PRO A 2 -10.21 17.32 -9.91
N ALA A 3 -11.08 17.93 -10.71
CA ALA A 3 -12.51 17.98 -10.45
C ALA A 3 -13.19 16.59 -10.49
N ASP A 4 -12.79 15.74 -11.44
CA ASP A 4 -13.34 14.38 -11.55
C ASP A 4 -12.90 13.49 -10.38
N GLU A 5 -11.63 13.57 -9.97
CA GLU A 5 -11.14 12.78 -8.84
C GLU A 5 -11.76 13.24 -7.51
N ARG A 6 -11.96 14.55 -7.32
CA ARG A 6 -12.72 15.07 -6.18
C ARG A 6 -14.12 14.48 -6.12
N LEU A 7 -14.88 14.56 -7.22
CA LEU A 7 -16.23 14.00 -7.29
C LEU A 7 -16.24 12.49 -7.05
N SER A 8 -15.31 11.75 -7.69
CA SER A 8 -15.16 10.31 -7.49
C SER A 8 -14.94 9.95 -6.02
N ALA A 9 -14.00 10.64 -5.36
CA ALA A 9 -13.71 10.44 -3.95
C ALA A 9 -14.92 10.74 -3.05
N GLN A 10 -15.68 11.79 -3.36
CA GLN A 10 -16.92 12.13 -2.64
C GLN A 10 -17.98 11.04 -2.77
N PHE A 11 -18.18 10.51 -3.98
CA PHE A 11 -19.12 9.42 -4.21
C PHE A 11 -18.71 8.15 -3.46
N ALA A 12 -17.43 7.76 -3.55
CA ALA A 12 -16.90 6.59 -2.84
C ALA A 12 -17.04 6.74 -1.31
N ALA A 13 -16.71 7.92 -0.76
CA ALA A 13 -16.87 8.22 0.66
C ALA A 13 -18.32 8.16 1.11
N LEU A 14 -19.25 8.70 0.31
CA LEU A 14 -20.67 8.64 0.61
C LEU A 14 -21.19 7.19 0.62
N GLU A 15 -20.77 6.36 -0.34
CA GLU A 15 -21.13 4.93 -0.39
C GLU A 15 -20.58 4.16 0.83
N MET A 16 -19.32 4.39 1.18
CA MET A 16 -18.69 3.85 2.38
C MET A 16 -19.48 4.22 3.65
N LEU A 17 -19.77 5.51 3.84
CA LEU A 17 -20.52 5.98 5.02
C LEU A 17 -21.95 5.42 5.05
N ARG A 18 -22.63 5.31 3.89
CA ARG A 18 -23.97 4.73 3.78
C ARG A 18 -24.01 3.26 4.20
N THR A 19 -22.89 2.56 4.12
CA THR A 19 -22.74 1.14 4.47
C THR A 19 -22.04 0.91 5.81
N GLY A 20 -21.72 1.99 6.54
CA GLY A 20 -21.16 1.92 7.90
C GLY A 20 -19.63 1.97 7.96
N THR A 21 -18.93 2.09 6.82
CA THR A 21 -17.48 2.32 6.80
C THR A 21 -17.18 3.77 7.18
N THR A 22 -16.58 3.96 8.35
CA THR A 22 -16.21 5.29 8.87
C THR A 22 -14.74 5.63 8.64
N THR A 23 -13.92 4.65 8.28
CA THR A 23 -12.48 4.81 8.06
C THR A 23 -12.00 3.91 6.95
N PHE A 24 -11.11 4.41 6.08
CA PHE A 24 -10.48 3.62 5.03
C PHE A 24 -8.99 3.97 4.87
N ILE A 25 -8.25 3.06 4.26
CA ILE A 25 -6.91 3.29 3.73
C ILE A 25 -7.03 3.23 2.21
N GLU A 26 -6.50 4.23 1.52
CA GLU A 26 -6.55 4.29 0.06
C GLU A 26 -5.54 3.30 -0.56
N ALA A 27 -5.75 2.93 -1.82
CA ALA A 27 -4.95 1.94 -2.52
C ALA A 27 -3.67 2.51 -3.17
N GLY A 28 -3.35 3.79 -2.99
CA GLY A 28 -2.24 4.46 -3.65
C GLY A 28 -2.53 4.78 -5.12
N THR A 29 -3.78 5.14 -5.45
CA THR A 29 -4.21 5.39 -6.85
C THR A 29 -4.56 6.83 -7.17
N ILE A 30 -4.50 7.73 -6.18
CA ILE A 30 -4.85 9.15 -6.35
C ILE A 30 -3.80 9.89 -7.19
N LEU A 31 -4.23 10.61 -8.22
CA LEU A 31 -3.33 11.48 -9.01
C LEU A 31 -3.32 12.93 -8.52
N ASN A 32 -4.45 13.47 -8.09
CA ASN A 32 -4.60 14.86 -7.61
C ASN A 32 -4.95 14.86 -6.12
N LEU A 33 -3.93 14.72 -5.28
CA LEU A 33 -4.09 14.51 -3.83
C LEU A 33 -4.90 15.62 -3.14
N GLU A 34 -4.61 16.89 -3.44
CA GLU A 34 -5.30 18.03 -2.85
C GLU A 34 -6.81 18.01 -3.13
N ALA A 35 -7.18 17.81 -4.40
CA ALA A 35 -8.58 17.77 -4.79
C ALA A 35 -9.33 16.60 -4.12
N VAL A 36 -8.68 15.45 -3.96
CA VAL A 36 -9.25 14.29 -3.27
C VAL A 36 -9.35 14.55 -1.76
N ALA A 37 -8.30 15.09 -1.13
CA ALA A 37 -8.29 15.40 0.29
C ALA A 37 -9.41 16.38 0.67
N ASP A 38 -9.57 17.46 -0.10
CA ASP A 38 -10.66 18.44 0.07
C ASP A 38 -12.02 17.79 -0.09
N GLY A 39 -12.19 16.96 -1.13
CA GLY A 39 -13.43 16.23 -1.37
C GLY A 39 -13.83 15.33 -0.21
N LEU A 40 -12.88 14.55 0.31
CA LEU A 40 -13.11 13.64 1.44
C LEU A 40 -13.38 14.41 2.75
N ALA A 41 -12.67 15.52 2.98
CA ALA A 41 -12.86 16.37 4.14
C ALA A 41 -14.26 17.00 4.17
N GLU A 42 -14.79 17.43 3.02
CA GLU A 42 -16.17 17.94 2.91
C GLU A 42 -17.23 16.89 3.26
N ILE A 43 -16.98 15.62 2.94
CA ILE A 43 -17.88 14.51 3.28
C ILE A 43 -17.73 14.11 4.76
N GLY A 44 -16.57 14.34 5.36
CA GLY A 44 -16.31 14.06 6.77
C GLY A 44 -16.01 12.58 7.08
N ILE A 45 -15.55 11.80 6.08
CA ILE A 45 -15.04 10.45 6.32
C ILE A 45 -13.59 10.50 6.84
N ARG A 46 -13.16 9.51 7.63
CA ARG A 46 -11.75 9.36 7.99
C ARG A 46 -11.01 8.55 6.92
N GLY A 47 -9.85 9.02 6.48
CA GLY A 47 -9.05 8.40 5.43
C GLY A 47 -7.55 8.48 5.70
N ARG A 48 -6.84 7.42 5.33
CA ARG A 48 -5.39 7.43 5.14
C ARG A 48 -5.13 7.36 3.65
N ILE A 49 -4.71 8.49 3.08
CA ILE A 49 -4.62 8.68 1.64
C ILE A 49 -3.16 8.91 1.25
N GLY A 50 -2.88 8.93 -0.04
CA GLY A 50 -1.55 9.14 -0.57
C GLY A 50 -1.64 9.24 -2.08
N GLN A 51 -0.81 10.10 -2.67
CA GLN A 51 -0.70 10.15 -4.11
C GLN A 51 -0.09 8.84 -4.62
N TRP A 52 -0.40 8.48 -5.87
CA TRP A 52 0.25 7.38 -6.57
C TRP A 52 1.78 7.50 -6.49
N LEU A 53 2.40 6.52 -5.84
CA LEU A 53 3.85 6.41 -5.68
C LEU A 53 4.39 5.14 -6.37
N GLN A 54 5.24 5.38 -7.36
CA GLN A 54 6.09 4.40 -8.03
C GLN A 54 7.35 5.11 -8.49
N ASP A 55 8.46 4.38 -8.62
CA ASP A 55 9.73 4.98 -9.02
C ASP A 55 10.53 4.12 -10.01
N ARG A 56 10.09 2.90 -10.34
CA ARG A 56 10.83 2.08 -11.32
C ARG A 56 10.83 2.71 -12.71
N ALA A 57 12.03 2.85 -13.26
CA ALA A 57 12.28 3.17 -14.65
C ALA A 57 11.84 2.01 -15.56
N PHE A 58 10.97 2.30 -16.53
CA PHE A 58 10.49 1.31 -17.49
C PHE A 58 10.88 1.67 -18.93
N ALA A 59 11.11 2.96 -19.22
CA ALA A 59 11.59 3.42 -20.51
C ALA A 59 13.13 3.45 -20.55
N PRO A 60 13.76 3.25 -21.72
CA PRO A 60 15.22 3.29 -21.87
C PRO A 60 15.87 4.61 -21.42
N ASP A 61 15.13 5.71 -21.53
CA ASP A 61 15.61 7.06 -21.26
C ASP A 61 15.22 7.56 -19.85
N ASP A 62 14.58 6.72 -19.03
CA ASP A 62 14.19 7.05 -17.66
C ASP A 62 15.44 7.14 -16.76
N ASP A 63 15.51 8.19 -15.95
CA ASP A 63 16.51 8.32 -14.89
C ASP A 63 15.96 7.73 -13.58
N GLN A 64 16.40 6.51 -13.25
CA GLN A 64 15.99 5.81 -12.04
C GLN A 64 16.24 6.61 -10.77
N THR A 65 17.36 7.34 -10.68
CA THR A 65 17.69 8.11 -9.46
C THR A 65 16.73 9.27 -9.30
N ALA A 66 16.50 10.02 -10.39
CA ALA A 66 15.56 11.15 -10.37
C ALA A 66 14.11 10.72 -10.07
N LEU A 67 13.70 9.54 -10.56
CA LEU A 67 12.38 8.98 -10.24
C LEU A 67 12.24 8.63 -8.76
N THR A 68 13.25 7.97 -8.19
CA THR A 68 13.28 7.62 -6.76
C THR A 68 13.31 8.86 -5.88
N ASP A 69 14.17 9.84 -6.18
CA ASP A 69 14.23 11.12 -5.45
C ASP A 69 12.89 11.86 -5.48
N SER A 70 12.24 11.90 -6.65
CA SER A 70 10.93 12.53 -6.84
C SER A 70 9.84 11.83 -6.04
N ALA A 71 9.82 10.50 -6.02
CA ALA A 71 8.86 9.72 -5.24
C ALA A 71 9.05 9.93 -3.73
N LEU A 72 10.29 9.91 -3.25
CA LEU A 72 10.62 10.15 -1.84
C LEU A 72 10.26 11.57 -1.39
N SER A 73 10.62 12.60 -2.17
CA SER A 73 10.26 13.99 -1.88
C SER A 73 8.75 14.17 -1.81
N ARG A 74 8.03 13.68 -2.82
CA ARG A 74 6.56 13.76 -2.87
C ARG A 74 5.92 13.09 -1.66
N MET A 75 6.44 11.94 -1.25
CA MET A 75 5.96 11.20 -0.10
C MET A 75 6.18 11.97 1.23
N ASP A 76 7.33 12.63 1.39
CA ASP A 76 7.59 13.49 2.55
C ASP A 76 6.69 14.74 2.52
N ASP A 77 6.63 15.43 1.39
CA ASP A 77 5.83 16.64 1.18
C ASP A 77 4.35 16.41 1.48
N GLN A 78 3.75 15.32 0.98
CA GLN A 78 2.35 15.01 1.25
C GLN A 78 2.10 14.71 2.74
N SER A 79 3.03 14.03 3.41
CA SER A 79 2.91 13.74 4.84
C SER A 79 3.02 14.99 5.70
N ASN A 80 3.75 16.01 5.24
CA ASN A 80 3.82 17.32 5.89
C ASN A 80 2.57 18.17 5.61
N ALA A 81 2.01 18.10 4.40
CA ALA A 81 0.81 18.84 4.02
C ALA A 81 -0.47 18.29 4.69
N TYR A 82 -0.55 16.96 4.88
CA TYR A 82 -1.67 16.27 5.51
C TYR A 82 -1.19 15.43 6.70
N PRO A 83 -0.73 16.08 7.79
CA PRO A 83 -0.13 15.38 8.91
C PRO A 83 -1.15 14.49 9.65
N GLN A 84 -0.64 13.42 10.26
CA GLN A 84 -1.43 12.63 11.20
C GLN A 84 -1.47 13.30 12.56
N THR A 85 -2.66 13.70 12.99
CA THR A 85 -2.95 14.18 14.35
C THR A 85 -4.15 13.41 14.91
N GLU A 86 -4.41 13.54 16.21
CA GLU A 86 -5.52 12.87 16.90
C GLU A 86 -6.88 13.20 16.25
N ASP A 87 -7.08 14.47 15.88
CA ASP A 87 -8.32 14.96 15.28
C ASP A 87 -8.36 14.86 13.74
N ALA A 88 -7.26 14.45 13.09
CA ALA A 88 -7.19 14.41 11.64
C ALA A 88 -8.11 13.33 11.05
N LEU A 89 -9.16 13.78 10.36
CA LEU A 89 -9.99 12.90 9.53
C LEU A 89 -9.18 12.40 8.33
N ILE A 90 -8.49 13.30 7.63
CA ILE A 90 -7.66 12.95 6.47
C ILE A 90 -6.18 13.15 6.82
N SER A 91 -5.37 12.13 6.55
CA SER A 91 -3.91 12.19 6.72
C SER A 91 -3.24 11.45 5.57
N ALA A 92 -2.05 11.92 5.17
CA ALA A 92 -1.26 11.29 4.14
C ALA A 92 -0.31 10.23 4.73
N TRP A 93 -0.36 9.03 4.18
CA TRP A 93 0.52 7.90 4.47
C TRP A 93 1.33 7.53 3.22
N PRO A 94 2.49 6.88 3.37
CA PRO A 94 3.12 6.16 2.27
C PRO A 94 2.20 5.07 1.71
N LEU A 95 1.59 5.32 0.56
CA LEU A 95 0.77 4.34 -0.17
C LEU A 95 1.49 3.98 -1.47
N LEU A 96 2.15 2.83 -1.46
CA LEU A 96 2.86 2.32 -2.63
C LEU A 96 1.88 1.52 -3.48
N VAL A 97 1.93 1.64 -4.81
CA VAL A 97 1.24 0.66 -5.66
C VAL A 97 1.76 -0.74 -5.31
N GLY A 98 3.07 -0.85 -5.14
CA GLY A 98 3.74 -2.03 -4.60
C GLY A 98 4.18 -3.01 -5.68
N HIS A 99 4.50 -4.22 -5.24
CA HIS A 99 4.99 -5.32 -6.07
C HIS A 99 6.18 -4.92 -6.97
N ASN A 100 5.96 -4.79 -8.28
CA ASN A 100 6.98 -4.54 -9.29
C ASN A 100 7.15 -3.06 -9.69
N THR A 101 6.55 -2.12 -8.95
CA THR A 101 6.58 -0.67 -9.29
C THR A 101 7.48 0.16 -8.39
N ALA A 102 7.88 -0.39 -7.24
CA ALA A 102 8.75 0.26 -6.25
C ALA A 102 10.14 -0.37 -6.24
N THR A 103 11.18 0.45 -6.19
CA THR A 103 12.55 0.01 -5.92
C THR A 103 12.76 -0.29 -4.45
N ASP A 104 13.87 -0.96 -4.14
CA ASP A 104 14.31 -1.21 -2.77
C ASP A 104 14.54 0.09 -1.98
N GLU A 105 14.97 1.16 -2.65
CA GLU A 105 15.19 2.46 -2.02
C GLU A 105 13.88 3.13 -1.65
N LEU A 106 12.86 3.06 -2.52
CA LEU A 106 11.52 3.54 -2.18
C LEU A 106 10.90 2.76 -1.01
N TRP A 107 11.07 1.43 -0.96
CA TRP A 107 10.62 0.61 0.16
C TRP A 107 11.28 0.99 1.50
N ARG A 108 12.59 1.22 1.50
CA ARG A 108 13.32 1.69 2.69
C ARG A 108 12.85 3.07 3.10
N GLY A 109 12.79 4.02 2.18
CA GLY A 109 12.36 5.38 2.46
C GLY A 109 10.92 5.47 2.99
N ALA A 110 9.99 4.69 2.44
CA ALA A 110 8.62 4.62 2.91
C ALA A 110 8.53 4.07 4.34
N SER A 111 9.28 3.00 4.63
CA SER A 111 9.32 2.38 5.95
C SER A 111 9.97 3.28 7.00
N ASP A 112 11.09 3.93 6.65
CA ASP A 112 11.79 4.88 7.52
C ASP A 112 10.94 6.10 7.82
N LEU A 113 10.26 6.67 6.83
CA LEU A 113 9.36 7.79 7.02
C LEU A 113 8.20 7.41 7.94
N ALA A 114 7.58 6.24 7.71
CA ALA A 114 6.49 5.75 8.52
C ALA A 114 6.90 5.55 9.99
N ARG A 115 8.04 4.91 10.24
CA ARG A 115 8.60 4.74 11.59
C ARG A 115 8.91 6.08 12.25
N THR A 116 9.52 7.02 11.52
CA THR A 116 9.94 8.32 12.04
C THR A 116 8.76 9.22 12.39
N LYS A 117 7.72 9.23 11.56
CA LYS A 117 6.54 10.09 11.73
C LYS A 117 5.35 9.41 12.41
N GLY A 118 5.46 8.12 12.77
CA GLY A 118 4.36 7.34 13.34
C GLY A 118 3.19 7.15 12.36
N LEU A 119 3.50 6.99 11.07
CA LEU A 119 2.52 6.71 10.01
C LEU A 119 2.47 5.20 9.72
N GLY A 120 1.50 4.77 8.92
CA GLY A 120 1.49 3.45 8.31
C GLY A 120 1.94 3.46 6.85
N VAL A 121 2.34 2.32 6.33
CA VAL A 121 2.60 2.06 4.91
C VAL A 121 1.55 1.06 4.42
N SER A 122 0.99 1.28 3.23
CA SER A 122 0.16 0.29 2.55
C SER A 122 0.70 0.02 1.15
N ALA A 123 0.64 -1.24 0.72
CA ALA A 123 1.03 -1.65 -0.62
C ALA A 123 0.32 -2.92 -1.06
N HIS A 124 0.23 -3.14 -2.38
CA HIS A 124 -0.24 -4.43 -2.92
C HIS A 124 0.92 -5.41 -3.04
N MET A 125 0.68 -6.67 -2.70
CA MET A 125 1.69 -7.72 -2.78
C MET A 125 1.11 -9.11 -3.04
N SER A 126 1.77 -9.87 -3.92
CA SER A 126 1.53 -11.31 -4.16
C SER A 126 0.07 -11.65 -4.41
N ALA A 127 -0.59 -10.90 -5.31
CA ALA A 127 -1.98 -11.11 -5.67
C ALA A 127 -2.14 -12.11 -6.83
N ASP A 128 -1.18 -12.15 -7.74
CA ASP A 128 -1.23 -12.98 -8.95
C ASP A 128 -0.44 -14.29 -8.76
N PRO A 129 -0.89 -15.43 -9.32
CA PRO A 129 -0.15 -16.69 -9.25
C PRO A 129 1.25 -16.63 -9.87
N ALA A 130 1.53 -15.69 -10.78
CA ALA A 130 2.84 -15.50 -11.39
C ALA A 130 3.82 -14.69 -10.50
N ASP A 131 3.31 -13.96 -9.52
CA ASP A 131 4.08 -13.06 -8.66
C ASP A 131 5.29 -13.76 -7.98
N PRO A 132 5.15 -14.98 -7.42
CA PRO A 132 6.29 -15.62 -6.77
C PRO A 132 7.42 -15.99 -7.73
N GLU A 133 7.09 -16.45 -8.94
CA GLU A 133 8.08 -16.81 -9.95
C GLU A 133 8.84 -15.56 -10.41
N TYR A 134 8.11 -14.47 -10.67
CA TYR A 134 8.72 -13.18 -11.01
C TYR A 134 9.72 -12.71 -9.95
N TYR A 135 9.38 -12.81 -8.66
CA TYR A 135 10.27 -12.40 -7.58
C TYR A 135 11.49 -13.32 -7.42
N LEU A 136 11.30 -14.63 -7.60
CA LEU A 136 12.42 -15.57 -7.61
C LEU A 136 13.39 -15.28 -8.76
N GLU A 137 12.89 -14.93 -9.94
CA GLU A 137 13.71 -14.59 -11.11
C GLU A 137 14.44 -13.25 -10.96
N THR A 138 13.77 -12.24 -10.42
CA THR A 138 14.28 -10.85 -10.41
C THR A 138 15.01 -10.45 -9.14
N ALA A 139 14.64 -11.02 -7.99
CA ALA A 139 15.22 -10.74 -6.68
C ALA A 139 15.91 -11.96 -6.05
N GLY A 140 15.81 -13.15 -6.66
CA GLY A 140 16.39 -14.39 -6.12
C GLY A 140 15.67 -14.95 -4.90
N LYS A 141 14.53 -14.37 -4.53
CA LYS A 141 13.72 -14.74 -3.37
C LYS A 141 12.29 -14.24 -3.54
N ARG A 142 11.37 -14.81 -2.77
CA ARG A 142 9.95 -14.44 -2.77
C ARG A 142 9.74 -13.05 -2.15
N ALA A 143 8.61 -12.43 -2.46
CA ALA A 143 8.37 -11.01 -2.21
C ALA A 143 8.50 -10.61 -0.73
N ILE A 144 7.92 -11.38 0.20
CA ILE A 144 7.99 -11.04 1.63
C ILE A 144 9.39 -11.26 2.18
N ALA A 145 10.08 -12.31 1.73
CA ALA A 145 11.48 -12.53 2.07
C ALA A 145 12.39 -11.40 1.53
N HIS A 146 12.07 -10.84 0.37
CA HIS A 146 12.75 -9.65 -0.15
C HIS A 146 12.52 -8.44 0.75
N LEU A 147 11.28 -8.15 1.13
CA LEU A 147 11.00 -7.03 2.05
C LEU A 147 11.65 -7.21 3.43
N ALA A 148 11.81 -8.44 3.91
CA ALA A 148 12.52 -8.74 5.15
C ALA A 148 14.00 -8.32 5.07
N ASP A 149 14.67 -8.63 3.96
CA ASP A 149 16.07 -8.21 3.71
C ASP A 149 16.24 -6.69 3.65
N LEU A 150 15.19 -5.97 3.26
CA LEU A 150 15.18 -4.51 3.21
C LEU A 150 14.90 -3.85 4.57
N ASP A 151 14.60 -4.63 5.61
CA ASP A 151 14.07 -4.12 6.89
C ASP A 151 12.79 -3.27 6.71
N ALA A 152 11.99 -3.63 5.70
CA ALA A 152 10.74 -2.94 5.36
C ALA A 152 9.54 -3.51 6.13
N LEU A 153 9.61 -4.77 6.55
CA LEU A 153 8.57 -5.41 7.35
C LEU A 153 8.47 -4.78 8.75
N GLY A 154 7.27 -4.81 9.34
CA GLY A 154 7.02 -4.26 10.66
C GLY A 154 5.56 -3.91 10.92
N PRO A 155 5.21 -3.51 12.16
CA PRO A 155 3.85 -3.15 12.54
C PRO A 155 3.31 -1.90 11.84
N HIS A 156 4.18 -1.10 11.21
CA HIS A 156 3.79 0.04 10.39
C HIS A 156 3.26 -0.37 9.02
N LEU A 157 3.50 -1.60 8.55
CA LEU A 157 3.18 -2.05 7.19
C LEU A 157 1.89 -2.87 7.14
N SER A 158 1.03 -2.58 6.16
CA SER A 158 -0.11 -3.41 5.77
C SER A 158 0.00 -3.81 4.30
N LEU A 159 0.03 -5.11 4.03
CA LEU A 159 0.09 -5.65 2.67
C LEU A 159 -1.29 -6.11 2.21
N THR A 160 -1.77 -5.51 1.12
CA THR A 160 -3.04 -5.85 0.50
C THR A 160 -2.89 -7.05 -0.42
N HIS A 161 -3.89 -7.93 -0.41
CA HIS A 161 -3.97 -9.23 -1.10
C HIS A 161 -3.25 -10.37 -0.40
N ALA A 162 -1.91 -10.45 -0.50
CA ALA A 162 -1.08 -11.50 0.10
C ALA A 162 -1.61 -12.94 -0.16
N VAL A 163 -1.99 -13.21 -1.40
CA VAL A 163 -2.63 -14.48 -1.77
C VAL A 163 -1.60 -15.57 -2.00
N HIS A 164 -0.59 -15.30 -2.83
CA HIS A 164 0.38 -16.30 -3.26
C HIS A 164 1.63 -16.26 -2.40
N LEU A 165 1.48 -16.60 -1.12
CA LEU A 165 2.59 -16.70 -0.16
C LEU A 165 2.92 -18.17 0.15
N ASP A 166 4.16 -18.42 0.59
CA ASP A 166 4.53 -19.70 1.22
C ASP A 166 4.58 -19.60 2.75
N GLN A 167 4.79 -20.73 3.43
CA GLN A 167 4.82 -20.78 4.89
C GLN A 167 5.95 -19.92 5.49
N ASN A 168 7.11 -19.83 4.83
CA ASN A 168 8.21 -19.00 5.32
C ASN A 168 7.85 -17.51 5.25
N GLU A 169 7.17 -17.08 4.19
CA GLU A 169 6.63 -15.72 4.09
C GLU A 169 5.58 -15.43 5.19
N VAL A 170 4.72 -16.40 5.53
CA VAL A 170 3.78 -16.27 6.65
C VAL A 170 4.53 -16.09 7.99
N ASP A 171 5.57 -16.88 8.23
CA ASP A 171 6.37 -16.78 9.46
C ASP A 171 7.10 -15.42 9.57
N LEU A 172 7.54 -14.86 8.45
CA LEU A 172 8.13 -13.52 8.38
C LEU A 172 7.11 -12.42 8.69
N LEU A 173 5.88 -12.52 8.18
CA LEU A 173 4.80 -11.58 8.51
C LEU A 173 4.50 -11.62 10.02
N ALA A 174 4.34 -12.83 10.57
CA ALA A 174 4.03 -13.03 11.99
C ALA A 174 5.15 -12.50 12.91
N SER A 175 6.41 -12.83 12.61
CA SER A 175 7.56 -12.42 13.43
C SER A 175 7.85 -10.91 13.37
N SER A 176 7.53 -10.26 12.25
CA SER A 176 7.68 -8.81 12.09
C SER A 176 6.48 -8.01 12.62
N GLY A 177 5.33 -8.65 12.84
CA GLY A 177 4.07 -7.97 13.14
C GLY A 177 3.49 -7.20 11.95
N THR A 178 3.87 -7.56 10.73
CA THR A 178 3.32 -6.96 9.50
C THR A 178 1.88 -7.39 9.31
N HIS A 179 1.00 -6.44 9.00
CA HIS A 179 -0.42 -6.72 8.81
C HIS A 179 -0.74 -7.14 7.38
N VAL A 180 -1.81 -7.92 7.22
CA VAL A 180 -2.37 -8.28 5.91
C VAL A 180 -3.81 -7.79 5.78
N THR A 181 -4.10 -7.09 4.67
CA THR A 181 -5.46 -6.70 4.31
C THR A 181 -6.00 -7.65 3.25
N HIS A 182 -6.86 -8.58 3.69
CA HIS A 182 -7.52 -9.52 2.79
C HIS A 182 -8.74 -8.88 2.08
N CYS A 183 -8.74 -8.90 0.75
CA CYS A 183 -9.83 -8.38 -0.09
C CYS A 183 -10.55 -9.53 -0.83
N PRO A 184 -11.44 -10.29 -0.17
CA PRO A 184 -12.03 -11.51 -0.74
C PRO A 184 -12.83 -11.25 -2.02
N MET A 185 -13.61 -10.16 -2.04
CA MET A 185 -14.42 -9.79 -3.21
C MET A 185 -13.55 -9.48 -4.44
N THR A 186 -12.46 -8.73 -4.23
CA THR A 186 -11.48 -8.44 -5.29
C THR A 186 -10.80 -9.71 -5.76
N ALA A 187 -10.36 -10.57 -4.84
CA ALA A 187 -9.71 -11.83 -5.20
C ALA A 187 -10.61 -12.77 -6.01
N MET A 188 -11.90 -12.87 -5.64
CA MET A 188 -12.88 -13.66 -6.39
C MET A 188 -13.15 -13.06 -7.78
N LYS A 189 -13.31 -11.73 -7.87
CA LYS A 189 -13.59 -11.05 -9.14
C LYS A 189 -12.37 -11.04 -10.08
N GLY A 190 -11.17 -10.91 -9.52
CA GLY A 190 -9.90 -10.90 -10.24
C GLY A 190 -9.36 -12.28 -10.57
N GLY A 191 -9.95 -13.35 -10.04
CA GLY A 191 -9.47 -14.71 -10.29
C GLY A 191 -8.13 -15.03 -9.63
N TYR A 192 -7.80 -14.35 -8.52
CA TYR A 192 -6.51 -14.46 -7.82
C TYR A 192 -6.31 -15.80 -7.08
N GLY A 193 -7.26 -16.74 -7.14
CA GLY A 193 -7.07 -18.05 -6.51
C GLY A 193 -6.99 -18.04 -4.97
N ALA A 194 -7.52 -17.00 -4.30
CA ALA A 194 -7.46 -16.86 -2.84
C ALA A 194 -7.96 -18.07 -2.05
N SER A 195 -9.01 -18.75 -2.53
CA SER A 195 -9.55 -19.94 -1.86
C SER A 195 -8.68 -21.18 -2.01
N SER A 196 -7.85 -21.26 -3.06
CA SER A 196 -7.04 -22.45 -3.36
C SER A 196 -5.57 -22.30 -2.96
N ALA A 197 -5.05 -21.06 -2.96
CA ALA A 197 -3.64 -20.79 -2.70
C ALA A 197 -3.42 -19.92 -1.45
N GLY A 198 -4.42 -19.15 -1.03
CA GLY A 198 -4.29 -18.21 0.09
C GLY A 198 -4.11 -18.92 1.43
N LEU A 199 -3.07 -18.53 2.16
CA LEU A 199 -2.77 -19.01 3.51
C LEU A 199 -3.41 -18.15 4.61
N PHE A 200 -4.63 -17.62 4.36
CA PHE A 200 -5.32 -16.73 5.32
C PHE A 200 -5.64 -17.37 6.67
N PRO A 201 -6.09 -18.65 6.74
CA PRO A 201 -6.25 -19.34 8.02
C PRO A 201 -4.94 -19.51 8.78
N GLU A 202 -3.84 -19.82 8.08
CA GLU A 202 -2.51 -20.01 8.64
C GLU A 202 -1.94 -18.68 9.16
N MET A 203 -2.08 -17.60 8.38
CA MET A 203 -1.76 -16.23 8.80
C MET A 203 -2.49 -15.87 10.09
N ALA A 204 -3.82 -16.05 10.13
CA ALA A 204 -4.61 -15.76 11.32
C ALA A 204 -4.21 -16.64 12.53
N ALA A 205 -3.87 -17.91 12.31
CA ALA A 205 -3.41 -18.81 13.37
C ALA A 205 -2.02 -18.43 13.91
N ALA A 206 -1.16 -17.84 13.07
CA ALA A 206 0.15 -17.33 13.43
C ALA A 206 0.12 -15.95 14.10
N GLY A 207 -1.02 -15.27 14.09
CA GLY A 207 -1.20 -13.94 14.70
C GLY A 207 -0.88 -12.77 13.76
N VAL A 208 -0.93 -13.01 12.44
CA VAL A 208 -0.91 -11.98 11.39
C VAL A 208 -2.28 -11.30 11.28
#